data_AF-L2FR01-F1
#
_entry.id   AF-L2FR01-F1
#
_cell.length_a   1.000
_cell.length_b   1.000
_cell.length_c   1.000
_cell.angle_alpha   90.00
_cell.angle_beta   90.00
_cell.angle_gamma   90.00
#
_symmetry.space_group_name_H-M   'P 1'
#
loop_
_entity.id
_entity.type
_entity.pdbx_description
1 polymer ?
#
loop_
_entity_poly.entity_id
_entity_poly.type
_entity_poly.pdbx_seq_one_letter_code
_entity_poly.pdbx_strand_id
1 'polypeptide(L)'
;MARITDLPPEIIESILWSLDSVRSLIAALRSCRRFYAFVQQSEKIATGILRRKISPDILPYVAALEASYLCDDFPDVILKLIEPRHDDPDAPSGESDESNSESEVELEDFEEPLDDIEGSLDEFDDFDTESSDSFPGRRAFKFDCFLAARKLLKMLYDQPSALVDIILPPVPIFDLHVVERRYDKFSKIATDFAGFAWERLSEIDGGVPQEVTLSSAEHDRFCRAIYRLEIFYVLYNIMERNGNTVYDWFFLRHSPWENEQMACIYHFLEMRFTRNTHEVFAHDLSQGIEYIDDVTMQHDYESKKRMLETTDGVHYAHFPEVLCGIEPQMFSIDYWRRSWRMTFADGATIITTKEGVLSRVLREEDKDHDLGPRESWIAANLGMRKCKHTNRAITLDSGLIVIKDIEDTAKITINQWLCVEKNGYFGFQHPSSGRYMGHGGNKSLRAKATELNNWELFTPREHPKGGYQLLSPYCMWSQALMVLCVDEDRKTVVRRNHGTTLWEFMKV
;
A
#
# COMPACT_ATOMS: atom_id res chain seq x y z
N MET A 1 20.64 -38.61 -36.05
CA MET A 1 20.50 -37.52 -35.06
C MET A 1 19.04 -37.10 -35.07
N ALA A 2 18.34 -37.18 -33.95
CA ALA A 2 16.97 -36.67 -33.84
C ALA A 2 17.00 -35.15 -34.05
N ARG A 3 16.11 -34.62 -34.89
CA ARG A 3 15.99 -33.16 -35.06
C ARG A 3 15.07 -32.64 -33.96
N ILE A 4 15.28 -31.39 -33.54
CA ILE A 4 14.39 -30.70 -32.59
C ILE A 4 12.94 -30.65 -33.09
N THR A 5 12.76 -30.70 -34.42
CA THR A 5 11.48 -30.79 -35.09
C THR A 5 10.75 -32.11 -34.90
N ASP A 6 11.39 -33.14 -34.36
CA ASP A 6 10.84 -34.48 -34.22
C ASP A 6 10.51 -34.81 -32.76
N LEU A 7 10.66 -33.84 -31.85
CA LEU A 7 10.38 -34.01 -30.42
C LEU A 7 8.88 -34.18 -30.16
N PRO A 8 8.48 -35.13 -29.29
CA PRO A 8 7.11 -35.23 -28.78
C PRO A 8 6.66 -33.94 -28.09
N PRO A 9 5.35 -33.60 -28.15
CA PRO A 9 4.82 -32.38 -27.54
C PRO A 9 5.09 -32.30 -26.03
N GLU A 10 5.12 -33.42 -25.31
CA GLU A 10 5.39 -33.48 -23.87
C GLU A 10 6.83 -33.05 -23.55
N ILE A 11 7.78 -33.41 -24.42
CA ILE A 11 9.18 -33.00 -24.29
C ILE A 11 9.32 -31.51 -24.61
N ILE A 12 8.59 -31.01 -25.62
CA ILE A 12 8.55 -29.59 -25.95
C ILE A 12 7.98 -28.79 -24.77
N GLU A 13 6.87 -29.25 -24.18
CA GLU A 13 6.29 -28.65 -22.99
C GLU A 13 7.28 -28.62 -21.84
N SER A 14 7.92 -29.75 -21.53
CA SER A 14 8.93 -29.83 -20.47
C SER A 14 10.12 -28.88 -20.70
N ILE A 15 10.59 -28.75 -21.95
CA ILE A 15 11.68 -27.83 -22.29
C ILE A 15 11.23 -26.38 -22.08
N LEU A 16 10.08 -25.99 -22.63
CA LEU A 16 9.59 -24.61 -22.53
C LEU A 16 9.17 -24.27 -21.09
N TRP A 17 8.62 -25.22 -20.36
CA TRP A 17 8.28 -25.09 -18.95
C TRP A 17 9.52 -24.96 -18.06
N SER A 18 10.67 -25.49 -18.46
CA SER A 18 11.93 -25.33 -17.71
C SER A 18 12.61 -23.97 -17.87
N LEU A 19 12.07 -23.07 -18.69
CA LEU A 19 12.64 -21.74 -18.88
C LEU A 19 12.41 -20.84 -17.65
N ASP A 20 13.42 -20.04 -17.31
CA ASP A 20 13.42 -19.18 -16.12
C ASP A 20 12.74 -17.82 -16.33
N SER A 21 12.52 -17.41 -17.59
CA SER A 21 11.97 -16.09 -17.93
C SER A 21 11.09 -16.12 -19.17
N VAL A 22 10.12 -15.19 -19.23
CA VAL A 22 9.27 -14.98 -20.41
C VAL A 22 10.13 -14.47 -21.58
N ARG A 23 11.18 -13.70 -21.28
CA ARG A 23 12.18 -13.29 -22.29
C ARG A 23 12.84 -14.48 -22.98
N SER A 24 13.30 -15.47 -22.21
CA SER A 24 13.89 -16.70 -22.76
C SER A 24 12.86 -17.49 -23.58
N LEU A 25 11.60 -17.50 -23.14
CA LEU A 25 10.51 -18.10 -23.92
C LEU A 25 10.35 -17.39 -25.27
N ILE A 26 10.23 -16.06 -25.30
CA ILE A 26 10.12 -15.29 -26.55
C ILE A 26 11.30 -15.55 -27.49
N ALA A 27 12.53 -15.61 -26.96
CA ALA A 27 13.71 -15.96 -27.75
C ALA A 27 13.57 -17.36 -28.37
N ALA A 28 13.17 -18.36 -27.58
CA ALA A 28 12.94 -19.72 -28.07
C ALA A 28 11.85 -19.79 -29.15
N LEU A 29 10.76 -19.03 -28.99
CA LEU A 29 9.67 -18.97 -29.98
C LEU A 29 10.11 -18.33 -31.30
N ARG A 30 10.98 -17.30 -31.23
CA ARG A 30 11.58 -16.68 -32.42
C ARG A 30 12.58 -17.60 -33.12
N SER A 31 13.28 -18.44 -32.37
CA SER A 31 14.25 -19.39 -32.93
C SER A 31 13.62 -20.65 -33.54
N CYS A 32 12.41 -21.05 -33.12
CA CYS A 32 11.78 -22.29 -33.58
C CYS A 32 10.27 -22.16 -33.82
N ARG A 33 9.85 -22.30 -35.09
CA ARG A 33 8.43 -22.27 -35.49
C ARG A 33 7.58 -23.36 -34.81
N ARG A 34 8.16 -24.53 -34.50
CA ARG A 34 7.45 -25.62 -33.80
C ARG A 34 7.13 -25.23 -32.36
N PHE A 35 8.05 -24.54 -31.67
CA PHE A 35 7.79 -24.00 -30.33
C PHE A 35 6.71 -22.92 -30.37
N TYR A 36 6.78 -22.01 -31.35
CA TYR A 36 5.73 -20.99 -31.54
C TYR A 36 4.34 -21.62 -31.75
N ALA A 37 4.24 -22.60 -32.66
CA ALA A 37 2.97 -23.29 -32.92
C ALA A 37 2.45 -24.05 -31.69
N PHE A 38 3.35 -24.63 -30.88
CA PHE A 38 2.99 -25.32 -29.64
C PHE A 38 2.46 -24.35 -28.57
N VAL A 39 3.15 -23.23 -28.34
CA VAL A 39 2.71 -22.23 -27.34
C VAL A 39 1.40 -21.55 -27.73
N GLN A 40 1.14 -21.36 -29.02
CA GLN A 40 -0.17 -20.90 -29.51
C GLN A 40 -1.33 -21.84 -29.13
N GLN A 41 -1.05 -23.10 -28.78
CA GLN A 41 -2.03 -24.07 -28.30
C GLN A 41 -2.03 -24.21 -26.76
N SER A 42 -1.02 -23.66 -26.07
CA SER A 42 -0.82 -23.79 -24.62
C SER A 42 -0.42 -22.45 -23.99
N GLU A 43 -1.43 -21.63 -23.69
CA GLU A 43 -1.26 -20.32 -23.01
C GLU A 43 -0.74 -20.47 -21.56
N LYS A 44 -0.84 -21.68 -20.99
CA LYS A 44 -0.43 -21.99 -19.61
C LYS A 44 1.08 -21.89 -19.39
N ILE A 45 1.89 -22.02 -20.43
CA ILE A 45 3.36 -22.06 -20.29
C ILE A 45 3.89 -20.68 -19.89
N ALA A 46 3.45 -19.63 -20.57
CA ALA A 46 3.91 -18.27 -20.29
C ALA A 46 3.46 -17.78 -18.91
N THR A 47 2.19 -18.01 -18.57
CA THR A 47 1.65 -17.69 -17.24
C THR A 47 2.30 -18.54 -16.15
N GLY A 48 2.60 -19.82 -16.42
CA GLY A 48 3.33 -20.70 -15.52
C GLY A 48 4.75 -20.22 -15.21
N ILE A 49 5.48 -19.71 -16.22
CA ILE A 49 6.80 -19.09 -16.01
C ILE A 49 6.68 -17.87 -15.09
N LEU A 50 5.71 -16.99 -15.35
CA LEU A 50 5.51 -15.79 -14.54
C LEU A 50 5.16 -16.14 -13.08
N ARG A 51 4.27 -17.13 -12.86
CA ARG A 51 3.88 -17.61 -11.52
C ARG A 51 5.02 -18.23 -10.72
N ARG A 52 6.05 -18.78 -11.38
CA ARG A 52 7.25 -19.30 -10.69
C ARG A 52 8.23 -18.19 -10.32
N LYS A 53 8.27 -17.12 -11.11
CA LYS A 53 9.20 -16.00 -10.91
C LYS A 53 8.68 -14.99 -9.88
N ILE A 54 7.38 -14.74 -9.87
CA ILE A 54 6.74 -13.75 -9.00
C ILE A 54 6.14 -14.46 -7.78
N SER A 55 6.40 -13.92 -6.60
CA SER A 55 5.82 -14.42 -5.34
C SER A 55 4.28 -14.45 -5.42
N PRO A 56 3.62 -15.50 -4.90
CA PRO A 56 2.15 -15.60 -4.91
C PRO A 56 1.46 -14.43 -4.19
N ASP A 57 2.16 -13.80 -3.24
CA ASP A 57 1.69 -12.63 -2.51
C ASP A 57 1.67 -11.34 -3.36
N ILE A 58 2.43 -11.32 -4.46
CA ILE A 58 2.59 -10.17 -5.36
C ILE A 58 1.73 -10.31 -6.62
N LEU A 59 1.49 -11.55 -7.07
CA LEU A 59 0.69 -11.83 -8.27
C LEU A 59 -0.67 -11.11 -8.33
N PRO A 60 -1.46 -11.00 -7.25
CA PRO A 60 -2.73 -10.27 -7.28
C PRO A 60 -2.55 -8.79 -7.64
N TYR A 61 -1.49 -8.16 -7.14
CA TYR A 61 -1.18 -6.76 -7.43
C TYR A 61 -0.67 -6.57 -8.86
N VAL A 62 0.08 -7.54 -9.39
CA VAL A 62 0.47 -7.57 -10.80
C VAL A 62 -0.77 -7.64 -11.69
N ALA A 63 -1.67 -8.58 -11.41
CA ALA A 63 -2.92 -8.74 -12.15
C ALA A 63 -3.82 -7.49 -12.04
N ALA A 64 -3.91 -6.89 -10.85
CA ALA A 64 -4.66 -5.65 -10.65
C ALA A 64 -4.08 -4.50 -11.47
N LEU A 65 -2.76 -4.37 -11.55
CA LEU A 65 -2.13 -3.32 -12.33
C LEU A 65 -2.40 -3.48 -13.84
N GLU A 66 -2.27 -4.69 -14.38
CA GLU A 66 -2.61 -4.95 -15.80
C GLU A 66 -4.08 -4.64 -16.10
N ALA A 67 -4.99 -5.06 -15.21
CA ALA A 67 -6.40 -4.75 -15.33
C ALA A 67 -6.68 -3.24 -15.21
N SER A 68 -5.89 -2.51 -14.42
CA SER A 68 -6.04 -1.07 -14.22
C SER A 68 -5.72 -0.28 -15.50
N TYR A 69 -4.72 -0.69 -16.27
CA TYR A 69 -4.44 -0.07 -17.57
C TYR A 69 -5.58 -0.30 -18.57
N LEU A 70 -6.22 -1.48 -18.52
CA LEU A 70 -7.38 -1.78 -19.38
C LEU A 70 -8.65 -1.01 -18.98
N CYS A 71 -8.74 -0.50 -17.75
CA CYS A 71 -9.91 0.27 -17.30
C CYS A 71 -10.08 1.61 -18.03
N ASP A 72 -8.99 2.26 -18.47
CA ASP A 72 -9.08 3.55 -19.21
C ASP A 72 -9.42 3.31 -20.69
N ASP A 73 -8.93 2.22 -21.29
CA ASP A 73 -9.14 1.94 -22.71
C ASP A 73 -10.41 1.13 -23.00
N PHE A 74 -10.74 0.16 -22.13
CA PHE A 74 -11.76 -0.86 -22.37
C PHE A 74 -12.52 -1.25 -21.08
N PRO A 75 -13.25 -0.32 -20.45
CA PRO A 75 -13.97 -0.59 -19.20
C PRO A 75 -14.95 -1.76 -19.31
N ASP A 76 -15.64 -1.90 -20.45
CA ASP A 76 -16.58 -3.01 -20.71
C ASP A 76 -15.91 -4.39 -20.67
N VAL A 77 -14.65 -4.48 -21.10
CA VAL A 77 -13.90 -5.74 -21.08
C VAL A 77 -13.63 -6.13 -19.64
N ILE A 78 -13.21 -5.19 -18.80
CA ILE A 78 -12.99 -5.44 -17.38
C ILE A 78 -14.30 -5.77 -16.66
N LEU A 79 -15.39 -5.06 -16.94
CA LEU A 79 -16.69 -5.36 -16.35
C LEU A 79 -17.16 -6.77 -16.69
N LYS A 80 -17.01 -7.21 -17.94
CA LYS A 80 -17.36 -8.59 -18.39
C LYS A 80 -16.43 -9.65 -17.84
N LEU A 81 -15.13 -9.35 -17.69
CA LEU A 81 -14.16 -10.30 -17.12
C LEU A 81 -14.39 -10.51 -15.63
N ILE A 82 -14.81 -9.47 -14.90
CA ILE A 82 -15.03 -9.49 -13.45
C ILE A 82 -16.48 -9.89 -13.08
N GLU A 83 -17.39 -9.91 -14.05
CA GLU A 83 -18.75 -10.37 -13.80
C GLU A 83 -18.76 -11.81 -13.29
N PRO A 84 -19.54 -12.11 -12.23
CA PRO A 84 -19.67 -13.47 -11.73
C PRO A 84 -20.14 -14.34 -12.89
N ARG A 85 -19.34 -15.34 -13.27
CA ARG A 85 -19.83 -16.40 -14.15
C ARG A 85 -20.94 -17.11 -13.40
N HIS A 86 -22.19 -16.79 -13.73
CA HIS A 86 -23.37 -17.55 -13.32
C HIS A 86 -23.42 -18.90 -14.06
N ASP A 87 -22.30 -19.61 -14.09
CA ASP A 87 -22.15 -20.92 -14.71
C ASP A 87 -22.26 -22.00 -13.63
N ASP A 88 -23.31 -21.93 -12.80
CA ASP A 88 -23.77 -23.11 -12.06
C ASP A 88 -25.06 -23.64 -12.72
N PRO A 89 -24.95 -24.53 -13.72
CA PRO A 89 -26.11 -25.17 -14.34
C PRO A 89 -26.84 -26.12 -13.38
N ASP A 90 -26.28 -26.38 -12.18
CA ASP A 90 -26.86 -27.25 -11.15
C ASP A 90 -27.46 -26.47 -9.97
N ALA A 91 -27.51 -25.13 -10.03
CA ALA A 91 -28.30 -24.36 -9.07
C ALA A 91 -29.79 -24.72 -9.28
N PRO A 92 -30.45 -25.39 -8.31
CA PRO A 92 -31.81 -25.87 -8.50
C PRO A 92 -32.71 -24.66 -8.77
N SER A 93 -33.41 -24.70 -9.90
CA SER A 93 -34.52 -23.79 -10.20
C SER A 93 -35.60 -23.99 -9.15
N GLY A 94 -35.46 -23.30 -8.02
CA GLY A 94 -36.47 -23.23 -6.99
C GLY A 94 -37.65 -22.44 -7.54
N GLU A 95 -38.67 -23.16 -7.99
CA GLU A 95 -40.02 -22.64 -8.14
C GLU A 95 -40.43 -21.99 -6.82
N SER A 96 -40.80 -20.71 -6.91
CA SER A 96 -41.35 -19.94 -5.80
C SER A 96 -42.75 -20.44 -5.47
N ASP A 97 -42.84 -21.30 -4.45
CA ASP A 97 -44.10 -21.54 -3.74
C ASP A 97 -44.18 -20.57 -2.54
N GLU A 98 -45.03 -19.56 -2.69
CA GLU A 98 -45.54 -18.73 -1.61
C GLU A 98 -46.34 -19.61 -0.62
N SER A 99 -45.82 -19.84 0.58
CA SER A 99 -46.65 -19.92 1.79
C SER A 99 -45.83 -19.83 3.09
N ASN A 100 -46.09 -18.74 3.81
CA ASN A 100 -45.99 -18.51 5.26
C ASN A 100 -45.42 -19.63 6.16
N SER A 101 -44.39 -19.27 6.93
CA SER A 101 -44.54 -19.20 8.40
C SER A 101 -43.47 -18.31 9.02
N GLU A 102 -43.96 -17.35 9.80
CA GLU A 102 -43.23 -16.36 10.57
C GLU A 102 -42.41 -17.03 11.69
N SER A 103 -41.16 -16.60 11.85
CA SER A 103 -40.51 -16.53 13.16
C SER A 103 -39.61 -15.30 13.17
N GLU A 104 -40.15 -14.23 13.75
CA GLU A 104 -39.47 -12.97 14.05
C GLU A 104 -38.16 -13.22 14.82
N VAL A 105 -37.06 -12.78 14.23
CA VAL A 105 -35.88 -12.33 14.98
C VAL A 105 -35.64 -10.90 14.51
N GLU A 106 -36.06 -9.95 15.34
CA GLU A 106 -35.85 -8.52 15.16
C GLU A 106 -34.35 -8.22 14.93
N LEU A 107 -34.00 -7.89 13.70
CA LEU A 107 -32.83 -7.10 13.37
C LEU A 107 -33.37 -5.79 12.80
N GLU A 108 -33.21 -4.72 13.58
CA GLU A 108 -33.61 -3.37 13.23
C GLU A 108 -32.99 -2.96 11.88
N ASP A 109 -33.88 -2.69 10.93
CA ASP A 109 -33.57 -2.11 9.63
C ASP A 109 -32.95 -0.73 9.79
N PHE A 110 -31.73 -0.57 9.26
CA PHE A 110 -31.12 0.73 8.99
C PHE A 110 -31.46 1.11 7.54
N GLU A 111 -32.73 1.42 7.29
CA GLU A 111 -33.12 2.21 6.11
C GLU A 111 -32.81 3.68 6.43
N GLU A 112 -31.70 4.21 5.89
CA GLU A 112 -31.46 5.65 5.87
C GLU A 112 -32.44 6.31 4.88
N PRO A 113 -33.22 7.32 5.30
CA PRO A 113 -34.07 8.08 4.39
C PRO A 113 -33.19 9.00 3.52
N LEU A 114 -33.22 8.77 2.21
CA LEU A 114 -32.54 9.57 1.17
C LEU A 114 -33.32 10.83 0.76
N ASP A 115 -34.00 11.52 1.69
CA ASP A 115 -34.91 12.61 1.34
C ASP A 115 -34.49 14.02 1.79
N ASP A 116 -33.30 14.25 2.35
CA ASP A 116 -32.90 15.60 2.83
C ASP A 116 -31.52 16.10 2.32
N ILE A 117 -31.14 15.78 1.08
CA ILE A 117 -30.09 16.52 0.33
C ILE A 117 -30.67 17.12 -0.96
N GLU A 118 -31.83 17.76 -0.84
CA GLU A 118 -32.29 18.81 -1.77
C GLU A 118 -32.27 20.15 -1.03
N GLY A 119 -31.06 20.69 -0.82
CA GLY A 119 -30.90 22.01 -0.23
C GLY A 119 -29.50 22.53 -0.51
N SER A 120 -29.44 23.62 -1.31
CA SER A 120 -28.23 24.39 -1.64
C SER A 120 -27.38 23.90 -2.83
N LEU A 121 -27.99 23.83 -4.02
CA LEU A 121 -27.27 23.83 -5.32
C LEU A 121 -27.52 25.09 -6.16
N ASP A 122 -28.01 26.18 -5.55
CA ASP A 122 -28.41 27.41 -6.26
C ASP A 122 -27.41 28.59 -6.18
N GLU A 123 -26.13 28.37 -5.84
CA GLU A 123 -25.12 29.47 -5.79
C GLU A 123 -23.78 29.15 -6.48
N PHE A 124 -23.80 28.41 -7.59
CA PHE A 124 -22.65 28.34 -8.52
C PHE A 124 -23.05 28.67 -9.96
N ASP A 125 -23.89 29.70 -10.12
CA ASP A 125 -24.05 30.42 -11.39
C ASP A 125 -23.04 31.58 -11.41
N ASP A 126 -21.87 31.36 -12.03
CA ASP A 126 -21.02 32.37 -12.71
C ASP A 126 -19.60 31.83 -12.97
N PHE A 127 -19.50 30.62 -13.53
CA PHE A 127 -18.29 30.26 -14.27
C PHE A 127 -18.67 29.90 -15.70
N ASP A 128 -18.56 30.91 -16.57
CA ASP A 128 -18.68 30.82 -18.02
C ASP A 128 -17.90 29.60 -18.53
N THR A 129 -18.62 28.49 -18.72
CA THR A 129 -18.11 27.30 -19.38
C THR A 129 -18.71 27.28 -20.79
N GLU A 130 -18.25 28.21 -21.62
CA GLU A 130 -18.41 28.11 -23.06
C GLU A 130 -17.73 26.82 -23.56
N SER A 131 -18.53 25.79 -23.81
CA SER A 131 -18.60 25.09 -25.10
C SER A 131 -19.38 23.79 -24.95
N SER A 132 -20.63 23.89 -25.38
CA SER A 132 -21.55 22.82 -25.66
C SER A 132 -20.98 21.88 -26.73
N ASP A 133 -20.45 20.74 -26.30
CA ASP A 133 -20.48 19.47 -27.05
C ASP A 133 -20.43 18.31 -26.05
N SER A 134 -21.47 18.21 -25.21
CA SER A 134 -21.66 17.08 -24.31
C SER A 134 -22.27 15.90 -25.07
N PHE A 135 -21.44 15.18 -25.84
CA PHE A 135 -21.81 13.89 -26.40
C PHE A 135 -22.25 12.94 -25.28
N PRO A 136 -23.50 12.41 -25.29
CA PRO A 136 -24.01 11.54 -24.24
C PRO A 136 -23.13 10.29 -23.99
N GLY A 137 -22.42 9.82 -25.02
CA GLY A 137 -21.47 8.71 -24.88
C GLY A 137 -20.28 8.97 -23.95
N ARG A 138 -19.85 10.24 -23.78
CA ARG A 138 -18.69 10.56 -22.93
C ARG A 138 -18.99 10.45 -21.43
N ARG A 139 -20.26 10.67 -21.04
CA ARG A 139 -20.71 10.50 -19.64
C ARG A 139 -20.85 9.03 -19.27
N ALA A 140 -21.44 8.21 -20.16
CA ALA A 140 -21.57 6.77 -19.95
C ALA A 140 -20.19 6.11 -19.79
N PHE A 141 -19.26 6.37 -20.72
CA PHE A 141 -17.91 5.83 -20.68
C PHE A 141 -17.17 6.13 -19.36
N LYS A 142 -17.26 7.36 -18.88
CA LYS A 142 -16.67 7.77 -17.59
C LYS A 142 -17.23 6.99 -16.41
N PHE A 143 -18.53 6.72 -16.42
CA PHE A 143 -19.19 5.93 -15.38
C PHE A 143 -18.73 4.46 -15.42
N ASP A 144 -18.58 3.89 -16.62
CA ASP A 144 -18.12 2.51 -16.79
C ASP A 144 -16.68 2.32 -16.32
N CYS A 145 -15.78 3.28 -16.62
CA CYS A 145 -14.40 3.26 -16.09
C CYS A 145 -14.37 3.31 -14.55
N PHE A 146 -15.23 4.13 -13.94
CA PHE A 146 -15.36 4.19 -12.48
C PHE A 146 -15.86 2.86 -11.89
N LEU A 147 -16.89 2.27 -12.50
CA LEU A 147 -17.44 1.00 -12.05
C LEU A 147 -16.42 -0.14 -12.22
N ALA A 148 -15.67 -0.15 -13.32
CA ALA A 148 -14.59 -1.10 -13.58
C ALA A 148 -13.49 -0.99 -12.52
N ALA A 149 -13.01 0.22 -12.24
CA ALA A 149 -12.03 0.49 -11.19
C ALA A 149 -12.50 0.01 -9.80
N ARG A 150 -13.76 0.28 -9.44
CA ARG A 150 -14.34 -0.15 -8.17
C ARG A 150 -14.46 -1.67 -8.07
N LYS A 151 -14.96 -2.34 -9.12
CA LYS A 151 -15.05 -3.81 -9.16
C LYS A 151 -13.66 -4.45 -9.08
N LEU A 152 -12.68 -3.86 -9.77
CA LEU A 152 -11.29 -4.31 -9.75
C LEU A 152 -10.69 -4.24 -8.35
N LEU A 153 -10.79 -3.10 -7.67
CA LEU A 153 -10.31 -2.95 -6.30
C LEU A 153 -11.01 -3.91 -5.33
N LYS A 154 -12.34 -4.08 -5.47
CA LYS A 154 -13.09 -5.06 -4.70
C LYS A 154 -12.55 -6.48 -4.91
N MET A 155 -12.28 -6.88 -6.14
CA MET A 155 -11.77 -8.22 -6.44
C MET A 155 -10.32 -8.41 -5.96
N LEU A 156 -9.47 -7.38 -6.05
CA LEU A 156 -8.11 -7.40 -5.51
C LEU A 156 -8.09 -7.70 -4.01
N TYR A 157 -8.97 -7.05 -3.22
CA TYR A 157 -8.97 -7.21 -1.77
C TYR A 157 -9.81 -8.38 -1.28
N ASP A 158 -10.96 -8.65 -1.91
CA ASP A 158 -11.90 -9.67 -1.45
C ASP A 158 -11.53 -11.06 -2.03
N GLN A 159 -10.98 -11.13 -3.25
CA GLN A 159 -10.69 -12.39 -3.99
C GLN A 159 -9.40 -12.34 -4.83
N PRO A 160 -8.23 -12.10 -4.20
CA PRO A 160 -6.97 -11.86 -4.92
C PRO A 160 -6.55 -13.00 -5.85
N SER A 161 -6.78 -14.26 -5.47
CA SER A 161 -6.43 -15.42 -6.31
C SER A 161 -7.30 -15.52 -7.57
N ALA A 162 -8.60 -15.22 -7.45
CA ALA A 162 -9.51 -15.22 -8.59
C ALA A 162 -9.11 -14.17 -9.62
N LEU A 163 -8.67 -12.98 -9.15
CA LEU A 163 -8.16 -11.92 -10.02
C LEU A 163 -6.97 -12.40 -10.87
N VAL A 164 -6.04 -13.14 -10.29
CA VAL A 164 -4.87 -13.69 -11.01
C VAL A 164 -5.29 -14.69 -12.08
N ASP A 165 -6.25 -15.56 -11.77
CA ASP A 165 -6.75 -16.59 -12.69
C ASP A 165 -7.63 -16.00 -13.81
N ILE A 166 -8.28 -14.86 -13.58
CA ILE A 166 -9.08 -14.17 -14.58
C ILE A 166 -8.21 -13.33 -15.51
N ILE A 167 -7.28 -12.54 -14.96
CA ILE A 167 -6.58 -11.50 -15.72
C ILE A 167 -5.35 -12.02 -16.44
N LEU A 168 -4.52 -12.87 -15.84
CA LEU A 168 -3.23 -13.22 -16.45
C LEU A 168 -3.31 -14.20 -17.64
N PRO A 169 -4.19 -15.23 -17.66
CA PRO A 169 -4.29 -16.14 -18.80
C PRO A 169 -4.57 -15.48 -20.16
N PRO A 170 -5.50 -14.52 -20.29
CA PRO A 170 -5.79 -13.90 -21.58
C PRO A 170 -4.71 -12.90 -22.05
N VAL A 171 -3.70 -12.57 -21.23
CA VAL A 171 -2.67 -11.59 -21.60
C VAL A 171 -1.75 -12.18 -22.68
N PRO A 172 -1.60 -11.52 -23.85
CA PRO A 172 -0.69 -12.00 -24.89
C PRO A 172 0.73 -12.19 -24.37
N ILE A 173 1.42 -13.20 -24.88
CA ILE A 173 2.78 -13.56 -24.42
C ILE A 173 3.79 -12.40 -24.51
N PHE A 174 3.62 -11.49 -25.47
CA PHE A 174 4.48 -10.32 -25.62
C PHE A 174 4.23 -9.29 -24.51
N ASP A 175 2.99 -9.18 -24.05
CA ASP A 175 2.60 -8.29 -22.95
C ASP A 175 3.03 -8.90 -21.62
N LEU A 176 2.98 -10.24 -21.45
CA LEU A 176 3.55 -10.93 -20.29
C LEU A 176 5.05 -10.66 -20.09
N HIS A 177 5.80 -10.36 -21.16
CA HIS A 177 7.19 -9.93 -21.03
C HIS A 177 7.33 -8.48 -20.53
N VAL A 178 6.38 -7.60 -20.83
CA VAL A 178 6.29 -6.27 -20.22
C VAL A 178 6.00 -6.40 -18.73
N VAL A 179 5.06 -7.28 -18.36
CA VAL A 179 4.74 -7.61 -16.97
C VAL A 179 5.99 -8.10 -16.21
N GLU A 180 6.70 -9.09 -16.77
CA GLU A 180 7.95 -9.60 -16.19
C GLU A 180 9.00 -8.48 -16.00
N ARG A 181 9.22 -7.65 -17.03
CA ARG A 181 10.18 -6.55 -16.93
C ARG A 181 9.79 -5.51 -15.88
N ARG A 182 8.48 -5.24 -15.72
CA ARG A 182 7.99 -4.33 -14.69
C ARG A 182 8.27 -4.91 -13.30
N TYR A 183 8.02 -6.20 -13.09
CA TYR A 183 8.37 -6.88 -11.85
C TYR A 183 9.87 -6.80 -11.54
N ASP A 184 10.74 -7.08 -12.51
CA ASP A 184 12.20 -6.99 -12.32
C ASP A 184 12.63 -5.57 -11.90
N LYS A 185 12.01 -4.53 -12.49
CA LYS A 185 12.23 -3.13 -12.09
C LYS A 185 11.74 -2.85 -10.67
N PHE A 186 10.54 -3.29 -10.31
CA PHE A 186 9.96 -3.05 -8.99
C PHE A 186 10.74 -3.80 -7.90
N SER A 187 11.20 -5.03 -8.16
CA SER A 187 12.09 -5.77 -7.27
C SER A 187 13.43 -5.05 -7.08
N LYS A 188 14.00 -4.47 -8.14
CA LYS A 188 15.19 -3.64 -8.02
C LYS A 188 14.93 -2.38 -7.17
N ILE A 189 13.84 -1.66 -7.42
CA ILE A 189 13.46 -0.48 -6.63
C ILE A 189 13.27 -0.85 -5.15
N ALA A 190 12.62 -1.97 -4.85
CA ALA A 190 12.44 -2.46 -3.48
C ALA A 190 13.79 -2.74 -2.79
N THR A 191 14.74 -3.33 -3.51
CA THR A 191 16.10 -3.57 -3.02
C THR A 191 16.88 -2.26 -2.80
N ASP A 192 16.78 -1.32 -3.75
CA ASP A 192 17.41 0.00 -3.65
C ASP A 192 16.82 0.84 -2.51
N PHE A 193 15.51 0.74 -2.28
CA PHE A 193 14.81 1.36 -1.15
C PHE A 193 15.28 0.78 0.18
N ALA A 194 15.36 -0.55 0.29
CA ALA A 194 15.88 -1.22 1.47
C ALA A 194 17.31 -0.78 1.79
N GLY A 195 18.19 -0.74 0.78
CA GLY A 195 19.57 -0.29 0.95
C GLY A 195 19.66 1.17 1.41
N PHE A 196 18.83 2.05 0.84
CA PHE A 196 18.78 3.45 1.23
C PHE A 196 18.24 3.65 2.66
N ALA A 197 17.18 2.93 3.03
CA ALA A 197 16.64 2.96 4.40
C ALA A 197 17.69 2.47 5.40
N TRP A 198 18.46 1.44 5.04
CA TRP A 198 19.53 0.92 5.87
C TRP A 198 20.69 1.90 6.09
N GLU A 199 21.15 2.52 5.01
CA GLU A 199 22.18 3.57 5.07
C GLU A 199 21.78 4.66 6.06
N ARG A 200 20.54 5.16 5.94
CA ARG A 200 19.97 6.17 6.86
C ARG A 200 19.89 5.70 8.31
N LEU A 201 19.50 4.45 8.56
CA LEU A 201 19.45 3.90 9.92
C LEU A 201 20.85 3.75 10.52
N SER A 202 21.84 3.35 9.72
CA SER A 202 23.23 3.20 10.17
C SER A 202 23.90 4.52 10.54
N GLU A 203 23.50 5.63 9.92
CA GLU A 203 23.95 6.98 10.28
C GLU A 203 23.43 7.41 11.66
N ILE A 204 22.21 6.96 12.01
CA ILE A 204 21.54 7.33 13.26
C ILE A 204 22.02 6.46 14.42
N ASP A 205 22.16 5.15 14.19
CA ASP A 205 22.46 4.17 15.23
C ASP A 205 23.78 3.44 14.92
N GLY A 206 24.87 3.91 15.53
CA GLY A 206 26.23 3.39 15.31
C GLY A 206 26.47 1.95 15.79
N GLY A 207 25.45 1.25 16.28
CA GLY A 207 25.49 -0.14 16.75
C GLY A 207 24.90 -1.17 15.78
N VAL A 208 24.49 -0.76 14.58
CA VAL A 208 23.70 -1.61 13.68
C VAL A 208 24.60 -2.57 12.86
N PRO A 209 24.22 -3.86 12.68
CA PRO A 209 25.03 -4.84 11.94
C PRO A 209 25.34 -4.39 10.50
N GLN A 210 26.57 -4.56 10.03
CA GLN A 210 26.98 -4.09 8.69
C GLN A 210 26.31 -4.82 7.51
N GLU A 211 25.67 -5.97 7.75
CA GLU A 211 25.15 -6.82 6.67
C GLU A 211 23.74 -7.30 7.02
N VAL A 212 22.73 -6.51 6.64
CA VAL A 212 21.34 -6.92 6.71
C VAL A 212 20.85 -7.29 5.32
N THR A 213 20.56 -8.58 5.18
CA THR A 213 19.87 -9.11 4.01
C THR A 213 18.37 -8.96 4.21
N LEU A 214 17.70 -8.33 3.26
CA LEU A 214 16.25 -8.20 3.24
C LEU A 214 15.61 -9.59 3.27
N SER A 215 14.69 -9.84 4.22
CA SER A 215 13.93 -11.08 4.21
C SER A 215 13.00 -11.13 2.99
N SER A 216 12.65 -12.33 2.53
CA SER A 216 11.71 -12.47 1.40
C SER A 216 10.36 -11.81 1.69
N ALA A 217 9.87 -11.89 2.93
CA ALA A 217 8.64 -11.26 3.36
C ALA A 217 8.71 -9.72 3.33
N GLU A 218 9.84 -9.12 3.70
CA GLU A 218 10.05 -7.67 3.62
C GLU A 218 10.20 -7.20 2.18
N HIS A 219 10.92 -7.95 1.35
CA HIS A 219 11.00 -7.71 -0.08
C HIS A 219 9.60 -7.67 -0.70
N ASP A 220 8.78 -8.68 -0.40
CA ASP A 220 7.40 -8.75 -0.89
C ASP A 220 6.55 -7.58 -0.36
N ARG A 221 6.73 -7.17 0.91
CA ARG A 221 6.07 -5.97 1.46
C ARG A 221 6.41 -4.71 0.66
N PHE A 222 7.68 -4.47 0.35
CA PHE A 222 8.10 -3.31 -0.44
C PHE A 222 7.59 -3.38 -1.87
N CYS A 223 7.64 -4.55 -2.51
CA CYS A 223 7.06 -4.75 -3.83
C CYS A 223 5.55 -4.46 -3.83
N ARG A 224 4.77 -4.96 -2.85
CA ARG A 224 3.33 -4.67 -2.73
C ARG A 224 3.08 -3.17 -2.63
N ALA A 225 3.84 -2.45 -1.82
CA ALA A 225 3.65 -1.02 -1.66
C ALA A 225 3.99 -0.23 -2.94
N ILE A 226 5.01 -0.64 -3.71
CA ILE A 226 5.28 -0.08 -5.05
C ILE A 226 4.10 -0.35 -6.00
N TYR A 227 3.58 -1.58 -6.05
CA TYR A 227 2.44 -1.90 -6.90
C TYR A 227 1.17 -1.14 -6.48
N ARG A 228 0.89 -1.01 -5.18
CA ARG A 228 -0.26 -0.24 -4.70
C ARG A 228 -0.14 1.23 -5.08
N LEU A 229 1.05 1.81 -4.94
CA LEU A 229 1.31 3.17 -5.38
C LEU A 229 1.01 3.32 -6.89
N GLU A 230 1.53 2.41 -7.73
CA GLU A 230 1.29 2.41 -9.17
C GLU A 230 -0.20 2.22 -9.53
N ILE A 231 -0.90 1.26 -8.90
CA ILE A 231 -2.35 1.05 -9.09
C ILE A 231 -3.11 2.31 -8.71
N PHE A 232 -2.79 2.92 -7.57
CA PHE A 232 -3.40 4.18 -7.14
C PHE A 232 -3.23 5.25 -8.21
N TYR A 233 -2.02 5.42 -8.75
CA TYR A 233 -1.74 6.38 -9.82
C TYR A 233 -2.56 6.15 -11.10
N VAL A 234 -2.66 4.90 -11.55
CA VAL A 234 -3.42 4.56 -12.76
C VAL A 234 -4.92 4.81 -12.52
N LEU A 235 -5.47 4.35 -11.39
CA LEU A 235 -6.88 4.53 -11.07
C LEU A 235 -7.25 5.97 -10.73
N TYR A 236 -6.33 6.73 -10.13
CA TYR A 236 -6.53 8.14 -9.83
C TYR A 236 -6.81 8.95 -11.09
N ASN A 237 -6.02 8.72 -12.14
CA ASN A 237 -6.22 9.35 -13.45
C ASN A 237 -7.60 9.06 -14.05
N ILE A 238 -8.12 7.85 -13.84
CA ILE A 238 -9.42 7.42 -14.35
C ILE A 238 -10.55 8.14 -13.58
N MET A 239 -10.42 8.24 -12.27
CA MET A 239 -11.52 8.61 -11.37
C MET A 239 -11.53 10.09 -10.95
N GLU A 240 -10.40 10.81 -10.94
CA GLU A 240 -10.37 12.27 -10.71
C GLU A 240 -11.19 13.00 -11.78
N ARG A 241 -11.24 12.44 -13.00
CA ARG A 241 -12.10 12.91 -14.10
C ARG A 241 -13.61 12.90 -13.78
N ASN A 242 -14.01 12.26 -12.67
CA ASN A 242 -15.40 11.99 -12.30
C ASN A 242 -15.82 12.62 -10.96
N GLY A 243 -14.95 13.37 -10.28
CA GLY A 243 -15.30 14.07 -9.04
C GLY A 243 -15.50 13.19 -7.79
N ASN A 244 -15.24 11.88 -7.89
CA ASN A 244 -15.35 10.93 -6.77
C ASN A 244 -13.99 10.74 -6.07
N THR A 245 -13.97 10.64 -4.75
CA THR A 245 -12.75 10.45 -3.96
C THR A 245 -12.30 8.98 -3.99
N VAL A 246 -11.54 8.63 -5.04
CA VAL A 246 -10.70 7.39 -5.11
C VAL A 246 -9.97 7.13 -3.82
N TYR A 247 -9.53 8.22 -3.19
CA TYR A 247 -8.80 8.23 -1.95
C TYR A 247 -9.49 7.42 -0.87
N ASP A 248 -10.80 7.62 -0.67
CA ASP A 248 -11.53 6.93 0.40
C ASP A 248 -11.62 5.43 0.09
N TRP A 249 -11.90 5.07 -1.16
CA TRP A 249 -12.00 3.68 -1.55
C TRP A 249 -10.67 2.92 -1.54
N PHE A 250 -9.58 3.62 -1.84
CA PHE A 250 -8.26 3.03 -1.92
C PHE A 250 -7.55 3.01 -0.56
N PHE A 251 -7.41 4.16 0.11
CA PHE A 251 -6.65 4.28 1.35
C PHE A 251 -7.39 3.78 2.59
N LEU A 252 -8.74 3.81 2.64
CA LEU A 252 -9.49 3.24 3.78
C LEU A 252 -9.50 1.71 3.80
N ARG A 253 -9.18 1.07 2.67
CA ARG A 253 -9.01 -0.40 2.59
C ARG A 253 -7.66 -0.85 3.13
N HIS A 254 -6.73 0.07 3.28
CA HIS A 254 -5.41 -0.18 3.81
C HIS A 254 -5.33 0.29 5.25
N SER A 255 -4.51 -0.42 6.00
CA SER A 255 -4.12 0.04 7.31
C SER A 255 -3.23 1.29 7.27
N PRO A 256 -3.14 2.07 8.37
CA PRO A 256 -2.25 3.22 8.43
C PRO A 256 -0.79 2.91 8.08
N TRP A 257 -0.24 1.77 8.52
CA TRP A 257 1.16 1.41 8.22
C TRP A 257 1.37 1.01 6.76
N GLU A 258 0.37 0.44 6.09
CA GLU A 258 0.46 0.19 4.65
C GLU A 258 0.43 1.49 3.85
N ASN A 259 -0.36 2.47 4.31
CA ASN A 259 -0.40 3.81 3.74
C ASN A 259 0.93 4.54 3.94
N GLU A 260 1.49 4.44 5.14
CA GLU A 260 2.81 4.96 5.47
C GLU A 260 3.90 4.32 4.59
N GLN A 261 3.90 3.00 4.41
CA GLN A 261 4.84 2.31 3.52
C GLN A 261 4.78 2.86 2.08
N MET A 262 3.58 3.09 1.55
CA MET A 262 3.42 3.73 0.24
C MET A 262 3.97 5.15 0.21
N ALA A 263 3.73 5.94 1.27
CA ALA A 263 4.28 7.29 1.40
C ALA A 263 5.81 7.31 1.47
N CYS A 264 6.42 6.37 2.21
CA CYS A 264 7.88 6.22 2.28
C CYS A 264 8.49 5.88 0.93
N ILE A 265 7.88 4.95 0.19
CA ILE A 265 8.33 4.58 -1.17
C ILE A 265 8.17 5.76 -2.11
N TYR A 266 7.04 6.48 -2.06
CA TYR A 266 6.83 7.68 -2.85
C TYR A 266 7.92 8.72 -2.58
N HIS A 267 8.21 9.01 -1.31
CA HIS A 267 9.26 9.94 -0.91
C HIS A 267 10.65 9.49 -1.39
N PHE A 268 10.95 8.19 -1.31
CA PHE A 268 12.20 7.63 -1.84
C PHE A 268 12.33 7.83 -3.35
N LEU A 269 11.27 7.54 -4.11
CA LEU A 269 11.25 7.72 -5.56
C LEU A 269 11.42 9.20 -5.95
N GLU A 270 10.77 10.10 -5.22
CA GLU A 270 10.92 11.55 -5.38
C GLU A 270 12.37 11.98 -5.15
N MET A 271 12.99 11.58 -4.03
CA MET A 271 14.39 11.92 -3.75
C MET A 271 15.35 11.42 -4.83
N ARG A 272 15.16 10.18 -5.30
CA ARG A 272 15.96 9.60 -6.39
C ARG A 272 15.81 10.41 -7.66
N PHE A 273 14.59 10.84 -7.98
CA PHE A 273 14.31 11.68 -9.13
C PHE A 273 15.02 13.02 -9.01
N THR A 274 14.80 13.77 -7.92
CA THR A 274 15.42 15.08 -7.68
C THR A 274 16.95 15.02 -7.73
N ARG A 275 17.57 14.00 -7.13
CA ARG A 275 19.02 13.84 -7.14
C ARG A 275 19.55 13.65 -8.57
N ASN A 276 18.94 12.76 -9.34
CA ASN A 276 19.36 12.52 -10.72
C ASN A 276 19.17 13.77 -11.58
N THR A 277 18.07 14.49 -11.38
CA THR A 277 17.81 15.76 -12.05
C THR A 277 18.90 16.79 -11.73
N HIS A 278 19.31 16.93 -10.47
CA HIS A 278 20.41 17.82 -10.08
C HIS A 278 21.76 17.40 -10.68
N GLU A 279 22.09 16.11 -10.68
CA GLU A 279 23.34 15.60 -11.28
C GLU A 279 23.38 15.90 -12.78
N VAL A 280 22.26 15.70 -13.47
CA VAL A 280 22.12 16.01 -14.90
C VAL A 280 22.31 17.50 -15.17
N PHE A 281 21.66 18.39 -14.39
CA PHE A 281 21.83 19.84 -14.53
C PHE A 281 23.24 20.32 -14.14
N ALA A 282 23.89 19.69 -13.17
CA ALA A 282 25.26 20.04 -12.75
C ALA A 282 26.32 19.66 -13.81
N HIS A 283 26.03 18.67 -14.65
CA HIS A 283 26.94 18.20 -15.68
C HIS A 283 26.75 18.86 -17.06
N ASP A 284 25.65 19.60 -17.26
CA ASP A 284 25.47 20.45 -18.45
C ASP A 284 26.10 21.84 -18.24
N LEU A 285 27.37 21.97 -18.63
CA LEU A 285 28.21 23.17 -18.44
C LEU A 285 27.61 24.45 -19.04
N SER A 286 26.76 24.36 -20.07
CA SER A 286 26.15 25.54 -20.68
C SER A 286 25.00 26.11 -19.84
N GLN A 287 24.22 25.23 -19.22
CA GLN A 287 23.09 25.59 -18.36
C GLN A 287 23.51 25.85 -16.91
N GLY A 288 24.57 25.18 -16.45
CA GLY A 288 25.16 25.44 -15.13
C GLY A 288 25.70 26.86 -14.98
N ILE A 289 26.13 27.52 -16.07
CA ILE A 289 26.64 28.90 -16.03
C ILE A 289 25.50 29.93 -15.92
N GLU A 290 24.42 29.79 -16.70
CA GLU A 290 23.23 30.67 -16.57
C GLU A 290 22.55 30.51 -15.20
N TYR A 291 22.47 29.28 -14.69
CA TYR A 291 21.90 29.00 -13.37
C TYR A 291 22.76 29.54 -12.21
N ILE A 292 24.09 29.49 -12.34
CA ILE A 292 25.02 30.07 -11.36
C ILE A 292 24.99 31.60 -11.42
N ASP A 293 24.85 32.22 -12.59
CA ASP A 293 24.79 33.69 -12.73
C ASP A 293 23.52 34.27 -12.07
N ASP A 294 22.35 33.63 -12.23
CA ASP A 294 21.11 34.06 -11.56
C ASP A 294 21.16 33.88 -10.03
N VAL A 295 21.77 32.78 -9.55
CA VAL A 295 21.94 32.51 -8.11
C VAL A 295 23.04 33.40 -7.49
N THR A 296 24.05 33.82 -8.26
CA THR A 296 25.11 34.71 -7.77
C THR A 296 24.74 36.19 -7.78
N MET A 297 23.79 36.61 -8.62
CA MET A 297 23.22 37.97 -8.66
C MET A 297 22.37 38.33 -7.42
N GLN A 298 21.95 37.35 -6.62
CA GLN A 298 21.24 37.61 -5.36
C GLN A 298 22.19 37.80 -4.16
N HIS A 299 21.90 38.78 -3.31
CA HIS A 299 22.83 39.21 -2.26
C HIS A 299 22.67 38.49 -0.91
N ASP A 300 21.61 37.71 -0.69
CA ASP A 300 21.30 37.04 0.57
C ASP A 300 21.08 35.53 0.38
N TYR A 301 21.61 34.75 1.32
CA TYR A 301 21.58 33.28 1.34
C TYR A 301 20.15 32.71 1.38
N GLU A 302 19.22 33.34 2.10
CA GLU A 302 17.83 32.87 2.20
C GLU A 302 17.02 33.13 0.93
N SER A 303 17.40 34.14 0.15
CA SER A 303 16.80 34.42 -1.16
C SER A 303 17.34 33.44 -2.22
N LYS A 304 18.63 33.06 -2.17
CA LYS A 304 19.20 31.99 -3.00
C LYS A 304 18.54 30.64 -2.74
N LYS A 305 18.35 30.29 -1.47
CA LYS A 305 17.69 29.05 -1.06
C LYS A 305 16.23 29.01 -1.50
N ARG A 306 15.47 30.10 -1.29
CA ARG A 306 14.09 30.19 -1.78
C ARG A 306 14.00 30.12 -3.29
N MET A 307 14.91 30.74 -4.02
CA MET A 307 14.93 30.66 -5.48
C MET A 307 15.26 29.22 -5.93
N LEU A 308 16.25 28.55 -5.34
CA LEU A 308 16.51 27.12 -5.54
C LEU A 308 15.27 26.24 -5.27
N GLU A 309 14.43 26.62 -4.31
CA GLU A 309 13.18 25.93 -3.95
C GLU A 309 11.95 26.38 -4.77
N THR A 310 12.00 27.50 -5.51
CA THR A 310 10.84 28.10 -6.22
C THR A 310 11.04 28.31 -7.72
N THR A 311 12.22 28.08 -8.28
CA THR A 311 12.46 28.18 -9.73
C THR A 311 11.90 26.97 -10.46
N ASP A 312 10.57 26.84 -10.46
CA ASP A 312 9.81 26.09 -11.46
C ASP A 312 10.04 26.61 -12.89
N GLY A 313 10.66 27.78 -13.08
CA GLY A 313 10.72 28.51 -14.36
C GLY A 313 11.85 28.17 -15.34
N VAL A 314 12.95 27.53 -14.93
CA VAL A 314 14.11 27.26 -15.82
C VAL A 314 14.11 25.80 -16.32
N HIS A 315 13.24 24.95 -15.78
CA HIS A 315 13.03 23.57 -16.23
C HIS A 315 12.51 23.43 -17.69
N TYR A 316 12.13 24.52 -18.36
CA TYR A 316 11.19 24.49 -19.47
C TYR A 316 11.78 24.55 -20.88
N ALA A 317 13.02 24.99 -21.10
CA ALA A 317 13.48 25.30 -22.46
C ALA A 317 14.15 24.12 -23.21
N HIS A 318 14.81 23.19 -22.53
CA HIS A 318 15.72 22.24 -23.23
C HIS A 318 15.67 20.78 -22.72
N PHE A 319 14.55 20.44 -22.08
CA PHE A 319 14.19 19.08 -21.62
C PHE A 319 14.42 17.95 -22.67
N PRO A 320 14.22 18.15 -24.00
CA PRO A 320 14.47 17.11 -25.00
C PRO A 320 15.96 16.78 -25.23
N GLU A 321 16.87 17.73 -25.07
CA GLU A 321 18.28 17.60 -25.47
C GLU A 321 19.12 16.89 -24.41
N VAL A 322 18.75 17.07 -23.15
CA VAL A 322 19.32 16.37 -21.99
C VAL A 322 18.95 14.88 -22.01
N LEU A 323 17.78 14.52 -22.55
CA LEU A 323 17.35 13.13 -22.71
C LEU A 323 17.96 12.45 -23.95
N CYS A 324 18.56 13.20 -24.89
CA CYS A 324 19.26 12.62 -26.06
C CYS A 324 20.52 11.80 -25.70
N GLY A 325 21.04 11.92 -24.47
CA GLY A 325 22.13 11.09 -23.95
C GLY A 325 21.69 9.70 -23.46
N ILE A 326 20.38 9.44 -23.35
CA ILE A 326 19.78 8.17 -22.93
C ILE A 326 18.75 7.79 -23.99
N GLU A 327 19.17 7.05 -25.04
CA GLU A 327 18.41 6.52 -26.19
C GLU A 327 17.11 7.24 -26.67
N PRO A 328 16.99 7.63 -27.95
CA PRO A 328 16.25 8.84 -28.36
C PRO A 328 14.74 8.69 -28.65
N GLN A 329 13.97 7.83 -27.97
CA GLN A 329 12.59 7.53 -28.42
C GLN A 329 11.45 7.69 -27.40
N MET A 330 11.63 8.37 -26.26
CA MET A 330 10.71 8.21 -25.13
C MET A 330 9.88 9.40 -24.63
N PHE A 331 10.00 10.65 -25.13
CA PHE A 331 9.45 11.79 -24.36
C PHE A 331 8.81 12.92 -25.18
N SER A 332 7.66 13.43 -24.72
CA SER A 332 7.03 14.69 -25.14
C SER A 332 6.20 15.27 -23.98
N ILE A 333 6.24 16.60 -23.79
CA ILE A 333 5.63 17.35 -22.67
C ILE A 333 4.46 18.21 -23.16
N ASP A 334 3.41 18.33 -22.33
CA ASP A 334 2.24 19.18 -22.59
C ASP A 334 1.97 20.12 -21.39
N TYR A 335 1.78 21.42 -21.68
CA TYR A 335 2.05 22.54 -20.76
C TYR A 335 0.83 23.04 -19.96
N TRP A 336 -0.40 22.58 -20.25
CA TRP A 336 -1.61 23.33 -19.86
C TRP A 336 -2.28 22.99 -18.52
N ARG A 337 -1.78 22.07 -17.67
CA ARG A 337 -2.57 21.58 -16.50
C ARG A 337 -1.87 21.42 -15.14
N ARG A 338 -0.71 22.04 -14.87
CA ARG A 338 -0.02 21.94 -13.55
C ARG A 338 0.19 20.49 -13.06
N SER A 339 0.39 19.57 -13.99
CA SER A 339 0.47 18.13 -13.73
C SER A 339 1.63 17.53 -14.52
N TRP A 340 2.51 16.77 -13.87
CA TRP A 340 3.60 16.04 -14.55
C TRP A 340 3.03 14.79 -15.22
N ARG A 341 3.28 14.62 -16.53
CA ARG A 341 2.81 13.49 -17.34
C ARG A 341 3.99 12.58 -17.68
N MET A 342 3.96 11.32 -17.24
CA MET A 342 4.91 10.30 -17.68
C MET A 342 4.22 9.38 -18.67
N THR A 343 4.73 9.33 -19.90
CA THR A 343 4.20 8.45 -20.97
C THR A 343 5.25 7.43 -21.33
N PHE A 344 4.92 6.14 -21.26
CA PHE A 344 5.80 5.06 -21.67
C PHE A 344 5.75 4.86 -23.20
N ALA A 345 6.71 4.12 -23.76
CA ALA A 345 6.79 3.84 -25.20
C ALA A 345 5.57 3.07 -25.77
N ASP A 346 4.68 2.57 -24.90
CA ASP A 346 3.43 1.87 -25.23
C ASP A 346 2.16 2.74 -25.06
N GLY A 347 2.29 4.01 -24.66
CA GLY A 347 1.18 4.96 -24.56
C GLY A 347 0.50 5.08 -23.19
N ALA A 348 0.89 4.28 -22.19
CA ALA A 348 0.32 4.39 -20.84
C ALA A 348 0.77 5.68 -20.12
N THR A 349 -0.16 6.35 -19.43
CA THR A 349 0.00 7.69 -18.82
C THR A 349 -0.16 7.67 -17.29
N ILE A 350 0.71 8.37 -16.54
CA ILE A 350 0.63 8.52 -15.06
C ILE A 350 0.73 10.01 -14.64
N ILE A 351 -0.05 10.45 -13.63
CA ILE A 351 -0.08 11.81 -13.04
C ILE A 351 -0.37 11.74 -11.52
N THR A 352 0.32 12.49 -10.64
CA THR A 352 -0.22 13.34 -9.52
C THR A 352 0.87 14.25 -8.91
N THR A 353 0.46 15.31 -8.18
CA THR A 353 1.34 16.28 -7.49
C THR A 353 1.65 15.91 -6.04
N LYS A 354 2.86 16.25 -5.57
CA LYS A 354 3.41 15.98 -4.24
C LYS A 354 2.56 16.47 -3.07
N GLU A 355 2.19 17.75 -3.07
CA GLU A 355 1.43 18.35 -1.96
C GLU A 355 0.01 17.78 -1.86
N GLY A 356 -0.59 17.37 -2.98
CA GLY A 356 -1.94 16.79 -3.00
C GLY A 356 -2.00 15.40 -2.38
N VAL A 357 -0.98 14.58 -2.60
CA VAL A 357 -0.86 13.24 -2.02
C VAL A 357 -0.44 13.32 -0.55
N LEU A 358 0.60 14.09 -0.22
CA LEU A 358 1.15 14.14 1.14
C LEU A 358 0.22 14.81 2.17
N SER A 359 -0.46 15.92 1.82
CA SER A 359 -1.34 16.64 2.76
C SER A 359 -2.63 15.90 3.13
N ARG A 360 -2.99 14.86 2.36
CA ARG A 360 -4.21 14.06 2.56
C ARG A 360 -3.91 12.65 3.08
N VAL A 361 -2.72 12.12 2.81
CA VAL A 361 -2.21 10.85 3.37
C VAL A 361 -1.66 11.03 4.78
N LEU A 362 -1.11 12.21 5.11
CA LEU A 362 -0.58 12.55 6.43
C LEU A 362 -1.36 13.75 6.97
N ARG A 363 -2.19 13.57 8.02
CA ARG A 363 -2.74 14.73 8.74
C ARG A 363 -1.62 15.37 9.56
N GLU A 364 -1.68 16.66 9.86
CA GLU A 364 -0.64 17.34 10.68
C GLU A 364 -0.42 16.71 12.08
N GLU A 365 -1.37 15.87 12.50
CA GLU A 365 -1.38 15.10 13.76
C GLU A 365 -0.63 13.74 13.65
N ASP A 366 -0.26 13.33 12.42
CA ASP A 366 0.38 12.05 12.06
C ASP A 366 1.89 12.21 11.81
N LYS A 367 2.55 13.10 12.55
CA LYS A 367 4.02 13.16 12.54
C LYS A 367 4.58 11.93 13.25
N ASP A 368 5.07 11.01 12.43
CA ASP A 368 5.88 9.86 12.79
C ASP A 368 7.10 10.30 13.63
N HIS A 369 7.15 9.78 14.85
CA HIS A 369 8.27 9.91 15.79
C HIS A 369 8.78 8.53 16.23
N ASP A 370 8.22 7.46 15.68
CA ASP A 370 8.57 6.08 16.00
C ASP A 370 9.37 5.49 14.85
N LEU A 371 10.58 5.03 15.17
CA LEU A 371 11.52 4.50 14.18
C LEU A 371 11.01 3.16 13.62
N GLY A 372 9.99 3.19 12.76
CA GLY A 372 9.55 2.13 11.86
C GLY A 372 8.97 0.82 12.45
N PRO A 373 8.48 -0.07 11.55
CA PRO A 373 7.82 -1.34 11.92
C PRO A 373 8.75 -2.40 12.55
N ARG A 374 10.05 -2.33 12.29
CA ARG A 374 11.05 -3.28 12.82
C ARG A 374 11.23 -3.10 14.33
N GLU A 375 11.21 -1.87 14.81
CA GLU A 375 11.37 -1.52 16.22
C GLU A 375 10.07 -1.77 16.98
N SER A 376 8.92 -1.60 16.34
CA SER A 376 7.61 -2.06 16.85
C SER A 376 7.53 -3.59 16.97
N TRP A 377 8.13 -4.34 16.05
CA TRP A 377 8.27 -5.80 16.14
C TRP A 377 9.27 -6.25 17.21
N ILE A 378 10.37 -5.50 17.40
CA ILE A 378 11.30 -5.71 18.53
C ILE A 378 10.59 -5.44 19.85
N ALA A 379 9.81 -4.37 19.96
CA ALA A 379 8.99 -4.06 21.13
C ALA A 379 7.95 -5.16 21.43
N ALA A 380 7.37 -5.76 20.39
CA ALA A 380 6.43 -6.87 20.52
C ALA A 380 7.10 -8.15 21.05
N ASN A 381 8.33 -8.49 20.67
CA ASN A 381 8.98 -9.73 21.13
C ASN A 381 9.65 -9.63 22.52
N LEU A 382 9.35 -8.57 23.29
CA LEU A 382 9.88 -8.32 24.63
C LEU A 382 8.77 -8.53 25.68
N GLY A 383 8.93 -9.56 26.51
CA GLY A 383 7.85 -10.17 27.32
C GLY A 383 7.52 -9.52 28.67
N MET A 384 8.09 -8.37 29.03
CA MET A 384 7.78 -7.70 30.30
C MET A 384 7.68 -6.19 30.14
N ARG A 385 6.63 -5.58 30.70
CA ARG A 385 6.39 -4.13 30.60
C ARG A 385 6.60 -3.45 31.93
N LYS A 386 7.53 -2.51 31.99
CA LYS A 386 7.78 -1.67 33.17
C LYS A 386 7.41 -0.22 32.89
N CYS A 387 6.75 0.44 33.85
CA CYS A 387 6.58 1.88 33.81
C CYS A 387 7.94 2.55 34.03
N LYS A 388 8.38 3.34 33.04
CA LYS A 388 9.71 3.97 32.98
C LYS A 388 10.07 4.77 34.24
N HIS A 389 9.07 5.40 34.87
CA HIS A 389 9.27 6.30 36.00
C HIS A 389 9.14 5.62 37.36
N THR A 390 8.58 4.40 37.45
CA THR A 390 8.18 3.82 38.74
C THR A 390 8.76 2.44 39.04
N ASN A 391 9.49 1.81 38.12
CA ASN A 391 10.02 0.45 38.31
C ASN A 391 8.97 -0.62 38.62
N ARG A 392 7.74 -0.39 38.16
CA ARG A 392 6.59 -1.27 38.35
C ARG A 392 6.13 -1.87 37.05
N ALA A 393 5.63 -3.10 37.11
CA ALA A 393 5.12 -3.83 35.95
C ALA A 393 3.59 -3.90 35.93
N ILE A 394 3.03 -4.08 34.73
CA ILE A 394 1.62 -4.44 34.56
C ILE A 394 1.48 -5.93 34.86
N THR A 395 0.62 -6.26 35.82
CA THR A 395 0.45 -7.63 36.33
C THR A 395 -1.01 -8.02 36.33
N LEU A 396 -1.28 -9.32 36.29
CA LEU A 396 -2.63 -9.86 36.43
C LEU A 396 -2.80 -10.47 37.82
N ASP A 397 -3.66 -9.87 38.64
CA ASP A 397 -4.01 -10.39 39.96
C ASP A 397 -5.51 -10.63 40.04
N SER A 398 -5.90 -11.89 40.24
CA SER A 398 -7.30 -12.28 40.44
C SER A 398 -8.24 -11.80 39.31
N GLY A 399 -7.74 -11.71 38.08
CA GLY A 399 -8.48 -11.24 36.90
C GLY A 399 -8.49 -9.72 36.70
N LEU A 400 -7.89 -8.96 37.63
CA LEU A 400 -7.74 -7.51 37.56
C LEU A 400 -6.32 -7.14 37.12
N ILE A 401 -6.23 -6.12 36.26
CA ILE A 401 -4.96 -5.58 35.81
C ILE A 401 -4.47 -4.55 36.83
N VAL A 402 -3.35 -4.85 37.47
CA VAL A 402 -2.79 -4.03 38.55
C VAL A 402 -1.30 -3.79 38.31
N ILE A 403 -0.79 -2.71 38.89
CA ILE A 403 0.61 -2.32 38.84
C ILE A 403 1.28 -2.79 40.14
N LYS A 404 2.35 -3.59 40.01
CA LYS A 404 3.14 -4.07 41.16
C LYS A 404 4.62 -3.79 40.97
N ASP A 405 5.31 -3.57 42.09
CA ASP A 405 6.77 -3.45 42.10
C ASP A 405 7.38 -4.78 41.66
N ILE A 406 8.39 -4.69 40.76
CA ILE A 406 9.03 -5.86 40.16
C ILE A 406 9.77 -6.69 41.21
N GLU A 407 10.29 -6.04 42.25
CA GLU A 407 11.03 -6.66 43.35
C GLU A 407 10.12 -7.43 44.32
N ASP A 408 8.86 -7.00 44.49
CA ASP A 408 7.90 -7.60 45.42
C ASP A 408 7.23 -8.89 44.89
N THR A 409 7.48 -9.24 43.62
CA THR A 409 6.82 -10.35 42.96
C THR A 409 7.77 -11.53 42.76
N ALA A 410 7.91 -12.35 43.81
CA ALA A 410 8.70 -13.59 43.83
C ALA A 410 8.25 -14.68 42.80
N LYS A 411 7.28 -14.40 41.93
CA LYS A 411 6.82 -15.28 40.85
C LYS A 411 6.84 -14.52 39.52
N ILE A 412 7.85 -14.82 38.71
CA ILE A 412 8.10 -14.23 37.39
C ILE A 412 6.88 -14.42 36.43
N THR A 413 6.08 -15.47 36.62
CA THR A 413 5.02 -15.87 35.69
C THR A 413 3.74 -15.02 35.70
N ILE A 414 3.50 -14.19 36.73
CA ILE A 414 2.28 -13.35 36.82
C ILE A 414 2.47 -11.94 36.21
N ASN A 415 3.70 -11.62 35.83
CA ASN A 415 4.09 -10.30 35.30
C ASN A 415 4.45 -10.36 33.80
N GLN A 416 4.40 -11.57 33.22
CA GLN A 416 4.72 -11.81 31.83
C GLN A 416 3.48 -11.67 30.97
N TRP A 417 3.64 -11.02 29.83
CA TRP A 417 2.63 -10.93 28.79
C TRP A 417 3.25 -11.32 27.47
N LEU A 418 2.68 -12.32 26.79
CA LEU A 418 3.01 -12.66 25.43
C LEU A 418 2.42 -11.60 24.51
N CYS A 419 3.24 -11.01 23.65
CA CYS A 419 2.72 -10.17 22.59
C CYS A 419 2.30 -11.04 21.42
N VAL A 420 1.10 -10.80 20.90
CA VAL A 420 0.53 -11.50 19.77
C VAL A 420 0.12 -10.47 18.74
N GLU A 421 0.60 -10.59 17.51
CA GLU A 421 0.24 -9.70 16.41
C GLU A 421 -0.98 -10.26 15.65
N LYS A 422 -1.95 -9.39 15.32
CA LYS A 422 -3.08 -9.71 14.43
C LYS A 422 -3.46 -8.47 13.64
N ASN A 423 -3.33 -8.55 12.31
CA ASN A 423 -3.67 -7.48 11.38
C ASN A 423 -3.03 -6.14 11.78
N GLY A 424 -1.72 -6.12 12.08
CA GLY A 424 -0.97 -4.92 12.49
C GLY A 424 -1.30 -4.31 13.85
N TYR A 425 -2.22 -4.93 14.61
CA TYR A 425 -2.43 -4.62 16.03
C TYR A 425 -1.72 -5.65 16.92
N PHE A 426 -1.45 -5.24 18.15
CA PHE A 426 -0.85 -6.09 19.17
C PHE A 426 -1.84 -6.42 20.28
N GLY A 427 -1.88 -7.69 20.67
CA GLY A 427 -2.56 -8.19 21.86
C GLY A 427 -1.56 -8.64 22.92
N PHE A 428 -1.92 -8.49 24.20
CA PHE A 428 -1.09 -8.96 25.31
C PHE A 428 -1.78 -10.11 26.00
N GLN A 429 -1.29 -11.34 25.78
CA GLN A 429 -1.85 -12.55 26.36
C GLN A 429 -1.07 -12.95 27.62
N HIS A 430 -1.80 -13.18 28.71
CA HIS A 430 -1.21 -13.69 29.94
C HIS A 430 -0.92 -15.20 29.80
N PRO A 431 0.34 -15.67 29.91
CA PRO A 431 0.74 -17.04 29.56
C PRO A 431 -0.03 -18.11 30.34
N SER A 432 -0.24 -17.91 31.65
CA SER A 432 -0.82 -18.97 32.49
C SER A 432 -2.33 -19.08 32.40
N SER A 433 -3.01 -18.02 31.96
CA SER A 433 -4.49 -18.00 31.83
C SER A 433 -4.95 -18.03 30.38
N GLY A 434 -4.06 -17.79 29.42
CA GLY A 434 -4.39 -17.65 28.00
C GLY A 434 -5.25 -16.42 27.69
N ARG A 435 -5.45 -15.52 28.66
CA ARG A 435 -6.37 -14.39 28.50
C ARG A 435 -5.65 -13.14 28.01
N TYR A 436 -6.30 -12.43 27.09
CA TYR A 436 -5.82 -11.17 26.56
C TYR A 436 -6.20 -10.02 27.48
N MET A 437 -5.26 -9.09 27.65
CA MET A 437 -5.50 -7.74 28.13
C MET A 437 -6.41 -7.03 27.16
N GLY A 438 -7.44 -6.37 27.66
CA GLY A 438 -8.35 -5.55 26.86
C GLY A 438 -9.08 -4.53 27.71
N HIS A 439 -9.82 -3.63 27.07
CA HIS A 439 -10.59 -2.65 27.80
C HIS A 439 -11.94 -3.20 28.30
N GLY A 440 -12.49 -2.58 29.33
CA GLY A 440 -13.79 -2.93 29.93
C GLY A 440 -14.94 -2.04 29.47
N GLY A 441 -14.80 -1.35 28.34
CA GLY A 441 -15.73 -0.31 27.89
C GLY A 441 -15.22 1.09 28.20
N ASN A 442 -15.43 1.60 29.42
CA ASN A 442 -15.03 2.96 29.80
C ASN A 442 -13.49 3.12 29.94
N LYS A 443 -13.02 3.39 31.15
CA LYS A 443 -11.61 3.65 31.45
C LYS A 443 -10.88 2.45 32.05
N SER A 444 -11.60 1.40 32.42
CA SER A 444 -11.03 0.22 33.05
C SER A 444 -10.42 -0.75 32.03
N LEU A 445 -9.42 -1.48 32.48
CA LEU A 445 -8.85 -2.62 31.79
C LEU A 445 -9.28 -3.92 32.47
N ARG A 446 -9.35 -5.00 31.68
CA ARG A 446 -9.66 -6.36 32.14
C ARG A 446 -8.85 -7.38 31.34
N ALA A 447 -8.66 -8.57 31.90
CA ALA A 447 -8.10 -9.70 31.16
C ALA A 447 -9.12 -10.85 31.14
N LYS A 448 -10.02 -10.83 30.16
CA LYS A 448 -11.16 -11.77 30.09
C LYS A 448 -11.20 -12.58 28.80
N ALA A 449 -10.90 -11.97 27.66
CA ALA A 449 -11.04 -12.62 26.36
C ALA A 449 -9.98 -13.71 26.17
N THR A 450 -10.38 -14.83 25.55
CA THR A 450 -9.48 -15.93 25.15
C THR A 450 -8.96 -15.75 23.72
N GLU A 451 -9.45 -14.74 23.01
CA GLU A 451 -9.10 -14.42 21.63
C GLU A 451 -8.81 -12.92 21.51
N LEU A 452 -8.00 -12.58 20.52
CA LEU A 452 -7.64 -11.20 20.20
C LEU A 452 -8.75 -10.54 19.38
N ASN A 453 -9.71 -9.96 20.10
CA ASN A 453 -10.85 -9.21 19.57
C ASN A 453 -10.60 -7.71 19.66
N ASN A 454 -11.55 -6.91 19.16
CA ASN A 454 -11.42 -5.46 19.01
C ASN A 454 -11.08 -4.72 20.32
N TRP A 455 -11.47 -5.27 21.48
CA TRP A 455 -11.24 -4.64 22.78
C TRP A 455 -9.85 -4.97 23.36
N GLU A 456 -9.18 -5.95 22.77
CA GLU A 456 -7.87 -6.47 23.15
C GLU A 456 -6.76 -5.98 22.20
N LEU A 457 -7.11 -5.13 21.22
CA LEU A 457 -6.16 -4.54 20.27
C LEU A 457 -5.47 -3.32 20.87
N PHE A 458 -4.15 -3.26 20.69
CA PHE A 458 -3.32 -2.13 21.07
C PHE A 458 -2.33 -1.78 19.98
N THR A 459 -1.92 -0.51 19.98
CA THR A 459 -0.85 0.01 19.13
C THR A 459 0.19 0.67 20.04
N PRO A 460 1.39 0.09 20.19
CA PRO A 460 2.50 0.78 20.81
C PRO A 460 2.98 1.91 19.88
N ARG A 461 3.28 3.07 20.45
CA ARG A 461 3.88 4.22 19.76
C ARG A 461 5.10 4.65 20.54
N GLU A 462 6.26 4.74 19.90
CA GLU A 462 7.46 5.22 20.57
C GLU A 462 7.31 6.70 20.95
N HIS A 463 7.86 7.08 22.09
CA HIS A 463 7.84 8.47 22.55
C HIS A 463 9.24 9.09 22.38
N PRO A 464 9.37 10.37 21.94
CA PRO A 464 10.67 11.03 21.72
C PRO A 464 11.64 11.05 22.91
N LYS A 465 11.11 10.82 24.12
CA LYS A 465 11.90 10.71 25.37
C LYS A 465 12.32 9.27 25.68
N GLY A 466 12.16 8.34 24.73
CA GLY A 466 12.34 6.90 24.84
C GLY A 466 11.21 6.20 25.61
N GLY A 467 11.01 4.91 25.32
CA GLY A 467 9.88 4.12 25.80
C GLY A 467 8.63 4.31 24.92
N TYR A 468 7.53 3.68 25.28
CA TYR A 468 6.35 3.57 24.43
C TYR A 468 5.08 4.04 25.14
N GLN A 469 4.21 4.72 24.38
CA GLN A 469 2.80 4.90 24.72
C GLN A 469 2.04 3.67 24.21
N LEU A 470 1.16 3.12 25.05
CA LEU A 470 0.25 2.06 24.66
C LEU A 470 -1.11 2.67 24.35
N LEU A 471 -1.52 2.57 23.09
CA LEU A 471 -2.78 3.10 22.60
C LEU A 471 -3.77 1.96 22.44
N SER A 472 -5.04 2.19 22.79
CA SER A 472 -6.13 1.24 22.53
C SER A 472 -7.32 1.97 21.92
N PRO A 473 -8.06 1.36 20.98
CA PRO A 473 -9.28 1.96 20.43
C PRO A 473 -10.30 2.27 21.54
N TYR A 474 -10.95 3.44 21.48
CA TYR A 474 -11.99 3.80 22.45
C TYR A 474 -13.18 2.82 22.39
N CYS A 475 -13.69 2.60 21.17
CA CYS A 475 -14.71 1.62 20.82
C CYS A 475 -14.59 1.27 19.32
N MET A 476 -15.31 0.25 18.86
CA MET A 476 -15.24 -0.25 17.47
C MET A 476 -15.67 0.77 16.41
N TRP A 477 -16.39 1.81 16.82
CA TRP A 477 -16.98 2.82 15.92
C TRP A 477 -16.27 4.18 16.00
N SER A 478 -15.20 4.28 16.79
CA SER A 478 -14.47 5.53 17.00
C SER A 478 -13.04 5.40 16.51
N GLN A 479 -12.59 6.39 15.73
CA GLN A 479 -11.19 6.53 15.34
C GLN A 479 -10.29 7.02 16.50
N ALA A 480 -10.87 7.33 17.67
CA ALA A 480 -10.12 7.84 18.81
C ALA A 480 -9.33 6.74 19.53
N LEU A 481 -8.03 7.01 19.72
CA LEU A 481 -7.14 6.18 20.52
C LEU A 481 -7.00 6.72 21.94
N MET A 482 -7.04 5.81 22.91
CA MET A 482 -6.88 6.09 24.34
C MET A 482 -5.53 5.61 24.84
N VAL A 483 -4.83 6.46 25.58
CA VAL A 483 -3.51 6.17 26.17
C VAL A 483 -3.67 5.41 27.47
N LEU A 484 -2.92 4.31 27.62
CA LEU A 484 -2.81 3.56 28.87
C LEU A 484 -1.93 4.31 29.88
N CYS A 485 -2.54 4.70 30.99
CA CYS A 485 -1.94 5.49 32.05
C CYS A 485 -1.96 4.76 33.39
N VAL A 486 -0.97 5.05 34.22
CA VAL A 486 -1.07 4.74 35.66
C VAL A 486 -2.08 5.69 36.29
N ASP A 487 -3.02 5.16 37.08
CA ASP A 487 -4.00 5.99 37.78
C ASP A 487 -3.39 6.71 38.99
N GLU A 488 -4.16 7.63 39.59
CA GLU A 488 -3.72 8.43 40.75
C GLU A 488 -3.39 7.55 41.97
N ASP A 489 -4.02 6.38 42.10
CA ASP A 489 -3.74 5.40 43.14
C ASP A 489 -2.38 4.69 42.98
N ARG A 490 -1.71 4.88 41.84
CA ARG A 490 -0.45 4.24 41.42
C ARG A 490 -0.46 2.71 41.43
N LYS A 491 -1.65 2.12 41.45
CA LYS A 491 -1.89 0.68 41.55
C LYS A 491 -2.75 0.15 40.41
N THR A 492 -3.54 1.00 39.78
CA THR A 492 -4.38 0.62 38.65
C THR A 492 -3.89 1.23 37.35
N VAL A 493 -4.20 0.55 36.25
CA VAL A 493 -3.98 1.05 34.89
C VAL A 493 -5.33 1.48 34.33
N VAL A 494 -5.40 2.70 33.83
CA VAL A 494 -6.61 3.30 33.28
C VAL A 494 -6.36 3.84 31.88
N ARG A 495 -7.43 3.98 31.11
CA ARG A 495 -7.39 4.61 29.78
C ARG A 495 -7.79 6.08 29.88
N ARG A 496 -7.03 6.96 29.23
CA ARG A 496 -7.29 8.41 29.18
C ARG A 496 -7.09 8.93 27.75
N ASN A 497 -7.77 10.02 27.39
CA ASN A 497 -7.58 10.68 26.09
C ASN A 497 -6.15 11.20 25.93
N HIS A 498 -5.53 11.62 27.05
CA HIS A 498 -4.16 12.09 27.10
C HIS A 498 -3.45 11.50 28.31
N GLY A 499 -2.15 11.23 28.16
CA GLY A 499 -1.34 10.60 29.19
C GLY A 499 0.14 10.78 28.98
N THR A 500 0.89 10.90 30.06
CA THR A 500 2.35 11.01 30.08
C THR A 500 3.03 9.71 30.51
N THR A 501 2.26 8.64 30.73
CA THR A 501 2.82 7.34 31.14
C THR A 501 3.55 6.70 29.96
N LEU A 502 4.82 6.36 30.19
CA LEU A 502 5.66 5.64 29.23
C LEU A 502 5.98 4.25 29.76
N TRP A 503 5.88 3.28 28.86
CA TRP A 503 6.10 1.86 29.08
C TRP A 503 7.39 1.42 28.40
N GLU A 504 8.20 0.64 29.10
CA GLU A 504 9.39 0.02 28.55
C GLU A 504 9.12 -1.47 28.39
N PHE A 505 9.44 -2.00 27.22
CA PHE A 505 9.43 -3.43 27.00
C PHE A 505 10.81 -4.00 27.35
N MET A 506 10.82 -5.02 28.19
CA MET A 506 12.00 -5.69 28.68
C MET A 506 12.04 -7.10 28.11
N LYS A 507 13.24 -7.52 27.70
CA LYS A 507 13.49 -8.89 27.25
C LYS A 507 13.40 -9.80 28.47
N VAL A 508 12.67 -10.90 28.31
CA VAL A 508 12.47 -11.93 29.34
C VAL A 508 13.24 -13.17 28.94
#